data_AF-A0A7S4NUY8-F1
#
_entry.id   AF-A0A7S4NUY8-F1
#
_cell.length_a   1.000
_cell.length_b   1.000
_cell.length_c   1.000
_cell.angle_alpha   90.00
_cell.angle_beta   90.00
_cell.angle_gamma   90.00
#
_symmetry.space_group_name_H-M   'P 1'
#
loop_
_entity.id
_entity.type
_entity.pdbx_description
1 polymer ?
#
loop_
_entity_poly.entity_id
_entity_poly.type
_entity_poly.pdbx_seq_one_letter_code
_entity_poly.pdbx_strand_id
1 'polypeptide(L)'
;DLSPNGPEQGLLQNKKRENLRVIVAGGDGSVCWVHGIMDNLMPTAFPPVGVLPLGTGNDLARVLGFGGGYQNESLSKILNDFHSADIVMMDRWGIRCEPLGEGEGAEEEGEGEGEEAREGA
;
A
#
# COMPACT_ATOMS: atom_id res chain seq x y z
N ASP A 1 2.71 12.69 16.25
CA ASP A 1 1.37 13.01 15.75
C ASP A 1 1.00 14.40 16.27
N LEU A 2 0.81 15.39 15.40
CA LEU A 2 0.67 16.81 15.80
C LEU A 2 -0.74 17.35 15.62
N SER A 3 -1.70 16.52 15.19
CA SER A 3 -3.12 16.88 15.16
C SER A 3 -3.96 15.76 15.78
N PRO A 4 -4.89 16.06 16.71
CA PRO A 4 -5.69 15.04 17.37
C PRO A 4 -6.62 14.23 16.45
N ASN A 5 -6.81 14.67 15.19
CA ASN A 5 -7.82 14.14 14.28
C ASN A 5 -7.25 13.40 13.05
N GLY A 6 -5.95 13.06 13.05
CA GLY A 6 -5.30 12.41 11.90
C GLY A 6 -5.43 13.19 10.58
N PRO A 7 -5.15 12.56 9.42
CA PRO A 7 -5.22 13.22 8.12
C PRO A 7 -6.66 13.41 7.61
N GLU A 8 -7.66 12.81 8.25
CA GLU A 8 -9.07 12.82 7.84
C GLU A 8 -9.62 14.23 7.63
N GLN A 9 -9.41 15.11 8.61
CA GLN A 9 -9.92 16.48 8.57
C GLN A 9 -9.33 17.27 7.40
N GLY A 10 -8.02 17.13 7.17
CA GLY A 10 -7.33 17.78 6.05
C GLY A 10 -7.85 17.29 4.70
N LEU A 11 -8.08 15.99 4.56
CA LEU A 11 -8.64 15.40 3.35
C LEU A 11 -10.09 15.85 3.11
N LEU A 12 -10.94 15.85 4.13
CA LEU A 12 -12.33 16.31 4.03
C LEU A 12 -12.44 17.77 3.58
N GLN A 13 -11.63 18.66 4.17
CA GLN A 13 -11.63 20.08 3.84
C GLN A 13 -11.19 20.36 2.39
N ASN A 14 -10.34 19.50 1.84
CA ASN A 14 -9.74 19.70 0.52
C ASN A 14 -10.32 18.79 -0.57
N LYS A 15 -11.23 17.86 -0.24
CA LYS A 15 -11.82 16.88 -1.17
C LYS A 15 -12.41 17.47 -2.45
N LYS A 16 -12.90 18.72 -2.41
CA LYS A 16 -13.51 19.41 -3.56
C LYS A 16 -12.53 20.23 -4.40
N ARG A 17 -11.25 20.30 -4.02
CA ARG A 17 -10.25 21.07 -4.77
C ARG A 17 -9.86 20.30 -6.03
N GLU A 18 -9.90 21.00 -7.16
CA GLU A 18 -9.32 20.50 -8.40
C GLU A 18 -7.80 20.37 -8.25
N ASN A 19 -7.20 19.39 -8.93
CA ASN A 19 -5.76 19.13 -8.92
C ASN A 19 -5.16 18.94 -7.51
N LEU A 20 -5.94 18.40 -6.57
CA LEU A 20 -5.44 18.04 -5.24
C LEU A 20 -4.33 16.97 -5.38
N ARG A 21 -3.17 17.26 -4.80
CA ARG A 21 -2.07 16.31 -4.61
C ARG A 21 -1.77 16.20 -3.12
N VAL A 22 -1.52 14.99 -2.65
CA VAL A 22 -1.26 14.70 -1.24
C VAL A 22 0.19 14.29 -1.07
N ILE A 23 0.84 14.86 -0.05
CA ILE A 23 2.21 14.51 0.33
C ILE A 23 2.15 13.85 1.69
N VAL A 24 2.69 12.63 1.77
CA VAL A 24 2.83 11.91 3.05
C VAL A 24 4.28 12.01 3.49
N ALA A 25 4.51 12.75 4.57
CA ALA A 25 5.81 12.85 5.21
C ALA A 25 5.96 11.73 6.24
N GLY A 26 6.64 10.66 5.87
CA GLY A 26 6.71 9.43 6.65
C GLY A 26 7.37 8.29 5.88
N GLY A 27 6.98 7.06 6.20
CA GLY A 27 7.39 5.85 5.48
C GLY A 27 6.19 5.11 4.86
N ASP A 28 6.42 3.89 4.37
CA ASP A 28 5.42 3.07 3.67
C ASP A 28 4.16 2.82 4.51
N GLY A 29 4.31 2.60 5.82
CA GLY A 29 3.18 2.42 6.74
C GLY A 29 2.31 3.67 6.87
N SER A 30 2.89 4.86 6.84
CA SER A 30 2.14 6.13 6.87
C SER A 30 1.36 6.33 5.57
N VAL A 31 1.95 5.95 4.43
CA VAL A 31 1.28 6.01 3.12
C VAL A 31 0.09 5.05 3.08
N CYS A 32 0.28 3.81 3.57
CA CYS A 32 -0.80 2.84 3.68
C CYS A 32 -1.96 3.34 4.56
N TRP A 33 -1.65 3.95 5.71
CA TRP A 33 -2.65 4.54 6.60
C TRP A 33 -3.47 5.65 5.93
N VAL A 34 -2.80 6.58 5.25
CA VAL A 34 -3.45 7.66 4.50
C VAL A 34 -4.35 7.11 3.39
N HIS A 35 -3.88 6.11 2.65
CA HIS A 35 -4.69 5.44 1.63
C HIS A 35 -5.93 4.75 2.21
N GLY A 36 -5.82 4.06 3.35
CA GLY A 36 -6.96 3.45 4.03
C GLY A 36 -8.01 4.48 4.46
N ILE A 37 -7.58 5.67 4.86
CA ILE A 37 -8.49 6.80 5.14
C ILE A 37 -9.14 7.31 3.85
N MET A 38 -8.38 7.46 2.76
CA MET A 38 -8.92 7.90 1.47
C MET A 38 -9.97 6.93 0.92
N ASP A 39 -9.81 5.62 1.11
CA ASP A 39 -10.78 4.61 0.69
C ASP A 39 -12.17 4.88 1.27
N ASN A 40 -12.22 5.31 2.53
CA ASN A 40 -13.47 5.63 3.23
C ASN A 40 -14.02 7.01 2.83
N LEU A 41 -13.14 8.02 2.69
CA LEU A 41 -13.55 9.41 2.51
C LEU A 41 -13.79 9.80 1.05
N MET A 42 -13.11 9.18 0.09
CA MET A 42 -13.04 9.63 -1.32
C MET A 42 -13.08 8.44 -2.32
N PRO A 43 -14.10 7.57 -2.28
CA PRO A 43 -14.12 6.33 -3.05
C PRO A 43 -14.14 6.51 -4.59
N THR A 44 -14.45 7.71 -5.08
CA THR A 44 -14.56 8.01 -6.52
C THR A 44 -13.50 9.00 -7.02
N ALA A 45 -12.66 9.53 -6.13
CA ALA A 45 -11.70 10.57 -6.46
C ALA A 45 -10.44 10.40 -5.61
N PHE A 46 -9.49 9.61 -6.12
CA PHE A 46 -8.22 9.35 -5.47
C PHE A 46 -7.17 10.36 -5.93
N PRO A 47 -6.85 11.40 -5.13
CA PRO A 47 -5.79 12.32 -5.50
C PRO A 47 -4.44 11.60 -5.55
N PRO A 48 -3.50 12.00 -6.43
CA PRO A 48 -2.15 11.48 -6.42
C PRO A 48 -1.51 11.66 -5.04
N VAL A 49 -0.80 10.61 -4.59
CA VAL A 49 -0.08 10.60 -3.32
C VAL A 49 1.41 10.47 -3.62
N GLY A 50 2.22 11.40 -3.13
CA GLY A 50 3.67 11.26 -3.13
C GLY A 50 4.22 11.11 -1.72
N VAL A 51 5.48 10.67 -1.63
CA VAL A 51 6.12 10.32 -0.36
C VAL A 51 7.31 11.22 -0.10
N LEU A 52 7.30 11.94 1.02
CA LEU A 52 8.50 12.58 1.56
C LEU A 52 9.14 11.59 2.54
N PRO A 53 10.28 10.96 2.19
CA PRO A 53 10.84 9.83 2.95
C PRO A 53 11.45 10.29 4.29
N LEU A 54 10.63 10.30 5.33
CA LEU A 54 11.02 10.58 6.72
C LEU A 54 11.00 9.33 7.61
N GLY A 55 10.52 8.21 7.09
CA GLY A 55 10.42 6.94 7.81
C GLY A 55 11.67 6.06 7.70
N THR A 56 11.62 4.89 8.32
CA THR A 56 12.64 3.84 8.23
C THR A 56 12.44 2.94 7.00
N GLY A 57 11.18 2.59 6.69
CA GLY A 57 10.77 1.95 5.44
C GLY A 57 10.27 3.00 4.46
N ASN A 58 11.05 3.26 3.41
CA ASN A 58 10.76 4.24 2.36
C ASN A 58 10.82 3.57 0.98
N ASP A 59 10.42 2.31 0.89
CA ASP A 59 10.58 1.52 -0.32
C ASP A 59 9.74 2.08 -1.46
N LEU A 60 8.53 2.56 -1.15
CA LEU A 60 7.69 3.25 -2.13
C LEU A 60 8.36 4.55 -2.62
N ALA A 61 9.00 5.32 -1.74
CA ALA A 61 9.71 6.54 -2.14
C ALA A 61 10.90 6.22 -3.06
N ARG A 62 11.62 5.11 -2.82
CA ARG A 62 12.72 4.66 -3.69
C ARG A 62 12.21 4.20 -5.05
N VAL A 63 11.14 3.40 -5.07
CA VAL A 63 10.54 2.87 -6.31
C VAL A 63 9.97 4.00 -7.17
N LEU A 64 9.31 4.99 -6.54
CA LEU A 64 8.74 6.15 -7.24
C LEU A 64 9.76 7.26 -7.55
N GLY A 65 11.02 7.09 -7.15
CA GLY A 65 12.08 8.06 -7.45
C GLY A 65 12.12 9.31 -6.57
N PHE A 66 11.36 9.35 -5.47
CA PHE A 66 11.45 10.42 -4.45
C PHE A 66 12.70 10.29 -3.56
N GLY A 67 13.42 9.17 -3.66
CA GLY A 67 14.68 8.93 -2.96
C GLY A 67 14.54 8.11 -1.68
N GLY A 68 15.67 7.86 -1.01
CA GLY A 68 15.74 6.97 0.15
C GLY A 68 15.57 7.64 1.51
N GLY A 69 15.57 8.97 1.56
CA GLY A 69 15.52 9.75 2.80
C GLY A 69 15.59 11.25 2.52
N TYR A 70 15.01 12.05 3.42
CA TYR A 70 15.06 13.51 3.35
C TYR A 70 16.47 14.06 3.69
N GLN A 71 16.96 14.99 2.88
CA GLN A 71 18.32 15.53 2.95
C GLN A 71 18.37 17.04 3.29
N ASN A 72 17.47 17.52 4.17
CA ASN A 72 17.40 18.94 4.56
C ASN A 72 17.21 19.91 3.38
N GLU A 73 16.55 19.45 2.32
CA GLU A 73 16.21 20.29 1.17
C GLU A 73 15.13 21.31 1.55
N SER A 74 15.11 22.45 0.86
CA SER A 74 14.11 23.47 1.16
C SER A 74 12.70 22.97 0.83
N LEU A 75 11.73 23.29 1.69
CA LEU A 75 10.33 22.93 1.45
C LEU A 75 9.82 23.48 0.12
N SER A 76 10.26 24.67 -0.29
CA SER A 76 9.89 25.24 -1.60
C SER A 76 10.34 24.38 -2.77
N LYS A 77 11.56 23.82 -2.71
CA LYS A 77 12.05 22.90 -3.73
C LYS A 77 11.21 21.63 -3.77
N ILE A 78 11.00 21.01 -2.60
CA ILE A 78 10.19 19.79 -2.47
C ILE A 78 8.79 20.01 -3.02
N LEU A 79 8.10 21.07 -2.60
CA LEU A 79 6.74 21.34 -3.07
C LEU A 79 6.69 21.56 -4.60
N ASN A 80 7.71 22.18 -5.19
CA ASN A 80 7.81 22.34 -6.64
C ASN A 80 8.05 21.00 -7.36
N ASP A 81 8.90 20.15 -6.81
CA ASP A 81 9.18 18.82 -7.35
C ASP A 81 7.91 17.96 -7.33
N PHE A 82 7.14 17.98 -6.22
CA PHE A 82 5.86 17.28 -6.12
C PHE A 82 4.76 17.86 -7.02
N HIS A 83 4.76 19.17 -7.22
CA HIS A 83 3.81 19.83 -8.11
C HIS A 83 4.05 19.41 -9.58
N SER A 84 5.31 19.29 -9.98
CA SER A 84 5.73 18.93 -11.34
C SER A 84 5.90 17.42 -11.56
N ALA A 85 5.88 16.60 -10.51
CA ALA A 85 6.03 15.15 -10.61
C ALA A 85 4.97 14.49 -11.50
N ASP A 86 5.41 13.48 -12.23
CA ASP A 86 4.54 12.63 -13.04
C ASP A 86 3.63 11.78 -12.15
N ILE A 87 2.41 11.57 -12.63
CA ILE A 87 1.45 10.70 -11.96
C ILE A 87 1.58 9.31 -12.57
N VAL A 88 1.87 8.33 -11.72
CA VAL A 88 1.90 6.92 -12.09
C VAL A 88 0.80 6.18 -11.34
N MET A 89 0.22 5.18 -12.00
CA MET A 89 -0.76 4.30 -11.37
C MET A 89 -0.04 3.27 -10.51
N MET A 90 -0.64 2.94 -9.37
CA MET A 90 -0.14 1.92 -8.46
C MET A 90 -1.26 0.96 -8.12
N ASP A 91 -0.98 -0.34 -8.23
CA ASP A 91 -1.90 -1.37 -7.79
C ASP A 91 -1.90 -1.47 -6.27
N ARG A 92 -3.09 -1.60 -5.68
CA ARG A 92 -3.27 -1.83 -4.24
C ARG A 92 -3.94 -3.18 -4.03
N TRP A 93 -3.29 -4.03 -3.24
CA TRP A 93 -3.81 -5.36 -2.93
C TRP A 93 -4.48 -5.36 -1.55
N GLY A 94 -5.76 -5.74 -1.53
CA GLY A 94 -6.50 -5.99 -0.31
C GLY A 94 -6.43 -7.48 0.05
N ILE A 95 -5.70 -7.81 1.11
CA ILE A 95 -5.56 -9.19 1.59
C ILE A 95 -6.51 -9.39 2.77
N ARG A 96 -7.35 -10.43 2.70
CA ARG A 96 -8.17 -10.89 3.83
C ARG A 96 -7.61 -12.22 4.31
N CYS A 97 -7.18 -12.27 5.56
CA CYS A 97 -6.73 -13.50 6.19
C CYS A 97 -7.83 -14.01 7.12
N GLU A 98 -8.23 -15.26 6.94
CA GLU A 98 -9.17 -15.95 7.83
C GLU A 98 -8.43 -17.15 8.45
N PRO A 99 -8.62 -17.44 9.75
CA PRO A 99 -8.04 -18.64 10.34
C PRO A 99 -8.54 -19.88 9.60
N LEU A 100 -7.64 -20.83 9.33
CA LEU A 100 -8.06 -22.14 8.87
C LEU A 100 -8.91 -22.74 10.00
N GLY A 101 -10.14 -23.16 9.69
CA GLY A 101 -10.96 -23.87 10.66
C GLY A 101 -10.20 -25.07 11.21
N GLU A 102 -10.35 -25.35 12.49
CA GLU A 102 -9.84 -26.59 13.10
C GLU A 102 -10.58 -27.78 12.47
N GLY A 103 -10.12 -28.32 11.34
CA GLY A 103 -10.85 -29.43 10.73
C GLY A 103 -10.51 -29.89 9.31
N GLU A 104 -9.51 -29.37 8.62
CA GLU A 104 -9.05 -29.96 7.35
C GLU A 104 -7.53 -30.15 7.40
N GLY A 105 -7.13 -31.17 8.16
CA GLY A 105 -5.82 -31.77 7.99
C GLY A 105 -5.73 -32.35 6.59
N ALA A 106 -4.69 -31.95 5.86
CA ALA A 106 -4.37 -32.51 4.56
C ALA A 106 -4.44 -34.05 4.62
N GLU A 107 -5.33 -34.64 3.84
CA GLU A 107 -5.26 -36.07 3.55
C GLU A 107 -3.92 -36.30 2.85
N GLU A 108 -3.01 -37.02 3.51
CA GLU A 108 -1.81 -37.56 2.87
C GLU A 108 -2.28 -38.55 1.79
N GLU A 109 -2.09 -38.23 0.52
CA GLU A 109 -2.15 -39.21 -0.57
C GLU A 109 -0.98 -40.20 -0.39
N GLY A 110 -1.23 -41.23 0.41
CA GLY A 110 -0.36 -42.39 0.59
C GLY A 110 -0.56 -43.41 -0.51
N GLU A 111 0.45 -43.48 -1.38
CA GLU A 111 0.98 -44.66 -2.09
C GLU A 111 0.02 -45.49 -2.95
N GLY A 112 0.18 -45.35 -4.27
CA GLY A 112 -0.31 -46.33 -5.24
C GLY A 112 0.40 -47.67 -5.07
N GLU A 113 -0.34 -48.70 -4.68
CA GLU A 113 0.12 -50.08 -4.75
C GLU A 113 0.15 -50.54 -6.22
N GLY A 114 1.32 -51.01 -6.63
CA GLY A 114 1.60 -51.56 -7.95
C GLY A 114 0.96 -52.93 -8.18
N GLU A 115 0.48 -53.09 -9.41
CA GLU A 115 0.49 -54.28 -10.27
C GLU A 115 1.00 -55.60 -9.65
N GLU A 116 0.09 -56.57 -9.45
CA GLU A 116 0.40 -58.00 -9.54
C GLU A 116 -0.60 -58.68 -10.50
N ALA A 117 -0.24 -58.71 -11.79
CA ALA A 117 -0.87 -59.63 -12.74
C ALA A 117 -0.36 -61.05 -12.43
N ARG A 118 -1.25 -61.95 -12.01
CA ARG A 118 -0.98 -63.39 -11.98
C ARG A 118 -1.75 -64.09 -13.08
N GLU A 119 -0.99 -64.66 -14.00
CA GLU A 119 -1.43 -65.65 -14.98
C GLU A 119 -1.99 -66.91 -14.31
N GLY A 120 -3.01 -67.49 -14.96
CA GLY A 120 -3.07 -68.94 -15.18
C GLY A 120 -4.03 -69.76 -14.32
N ALA A 121 -5.16 -70.16 -14.91
CA ALA A 121 -5.51 -71.56 -15.18
C ALA A 121 -6.66 -71.65 -16.20
#